data_AF-A0A6A5UP61-F1
#
_entry.id   AF-A0A6A5UP61-F1
#
_cell.length_a   1.000
_cell.length_b   1.000
_cell.length_c   1.000
_cell.angle_alpha   90.00
_cell.angle_beta   90.00
_cell.angle_gamma   90.00
#
_symmetry.space_group_name_H-M   'P 1'
#
loop_
_entity.id
_entity.type
_entity.pdbx_description
1 polymer ?
#
loop_
_entity_poly.entity_id
_entity_poly.type
_entity_poly.pdbx_seq_one_letter_code
_entity_poly.pdbx_strand_id
1 'polypeptide(L)'
;LRRAWKFAGNETLGMDTIEQEGSAWSGIRPVPRMIQNQLGHQLELHMMTLDKKILKGIQGMMRDRKQWAVTTIALAILLHTRELDIGRNLYWSRYADPAGFWIHPSKPKFLIEEATISCNSLLSHYRCVWGLTPLSLNWSLQKSKDMVANEERAIKFIQRLQKYVQRLGESYKIGHEAGNMYRDGDPDSVGFTISSLLFKKDNYEAKGVC
;
A
#
# COMPACT_ATOMS: atom_id res chain seq x y z
N LEU A 1 13.76 0.01 12.75
CA LEU A 1 14.92 -0.90 12.57
C LEU A 1 14.56 -1.98 11.55
N ARG A 2 15.08 -1.90 10.31
CA ARG A 2 14.96 -3.01 9.34
C ARG A 2 15.79 -4.17 9.88
N ARG A 3 15.22 -5.37 10.01
CA ARG A 3 16.02 -6.58 10.21
C ARG A 3 16.71 -6.86 8.87
N ALA A 4 18.00 -6.56 8.77
CA ALA A 4 18.80 -6.95 7.61
C ALA A 4 18.82 -8.49 7.48
N TRP A 5 19.14 -8.99 6.28
CA TRP A 5 19.38 -10.41 6.07
C TRP A 5 20.44 -10.91 7.05
N LYS A 6 20.18 -12.06 7.68
CA LYS A 6 21.10 -12.71 8.62
C LYS A 6 21.34 -14.14 8.17
N PHE A 7 22.53 -14.65 8.44
CA PHE A 7 22.81 -16.06 8.32
C PHE A 7 22.01 -16.85 9.36
N ALA A 8 21.45 -17.98 8.94
CA ALA A 8 20.72 -18.89 9.81
C ALA A 8 21.62 -20.00 10.41
N GLY A 9 22.88 -20.12 9.96
CA GLY A 9 23.81 -21.18 10.36
C GLY A 9 25.24 -20.68 10.55
N ASN A 10 26.19 -21.61 10.64
CA ASN A 10 27.60 -21.33 10.96
C ASN A 10 28.40 -20.75 9.78
N GLU A 11 27.92 -20.92 8.54
CA GLU A 11 28.54 -20.33 7.35
C GLU A 11 28.36 -18.82 7.35
N THR A 12 29.45 -18.09 7.15
CA THR A 12 29.48 -16.62 7.17
C THR A 12 29.89 -16.01 5.83
N LEU A 13 30.25 -16.84 4.84
CA LEU A 13 30.79 -16.41 3.56
C LEU A 13 31.97 -15.43 3.71
N GLY A 14 32.77 -15.61 4.77
CA GLY A 14 33.93 -14.76 5.08
C GLY A 14 33.58 -13.37 5.64
N MET A 15 32.35 -13.14 6.10
CA MET A 15 31.95 -11.87 6.71
C MET A 15 32.24 -11.82 8.21
N ASP A 16 32.90 -10.74 8.63
CA ASP A 16 33.20 -10.46 10.02
C ASP A 16 32.01 -9.84 10.77
N THR A 17 32.09 -9.89 12.09
CA THR A 17 31.09 -9.26 12.96
C THR A 17 31.37 -7.77 13.04
N ILE A 18 30.34 -6.94 13.02
CA ILE A 18 30.52 -5.50 13.22
C ILE A 18 30.79 -5.25 14.72
N GLU A 19 31.99 -4.81 15.05
CA GLU A 19 32.45 -4.61 16.45
C GLU A 19 32.24 -3.17 16.97
N GLN A 20 31.76 -2.25 16.12
CA GLN A 20 31.51 -0.86 16.54
C GLN A 20 30.33 -0.78 17.52
N GLU A 21 30.64 -0.60 18.81
CA GLU A 21 29.66 -0.52 19.91
C GLU A 21 28.62 0.60 19.75
N GLY A 22 28.95 1.69 19.07
CA GLY A 22 28.01 2.79 18.77
C GLY A 22 27.11 2.56 17.55
N SER A 23 27.29 1.46 16.82
CA SER A 23 26.50 1.15 15.63
C SER A 23 25.23 0.41 16.00
N ALA A 24 24.11 0.73 15.33
CA ALA A 24 22.87 -0.05 15.41
C ALA A 24 23.04 -1.50 14.93
N TRP A 25 24.19 -1.82 14.32
CA TRP A 25 24.54 -3.13 13.80
C TRP A 25 25.64 -3.84 14.61
N SER A 26 26.02 -3.29 15.77
CA SER A 26 27.00 -3.93 16.66
C SER A 26 26.61 -5.36 17.01
N GLY A 27 27.57 -6.28 16.93
CA GLY A 27 27.36 -7.71 17.18
C GLY A 27 26.62 -8.45 16.06
N ILE A 28 26.30 -7.80 14.94
CA ILE A 28 25.66 -8.44 13.78
C ILE A 28 26.72 -8.78 12.72
N ARG A 29 26.63 -10.00 12.19
CA ARG A 29 27.35 -10.40 10.96
C ARG A 29 26.48 -10.09 9.74
N PRO A 30 26.85 -9.11 8.91
CA PRO A 30 26.06 -8.78 7.73
C PRO A 30 26.26 -9.85 6.65
N VAL A 31 25.21 -10.09 5.87
CA VAL A 31 25.30 -10.92 4.65
C VAL A 31 26.07 -10.13 3.57
N PRO A 32 26.92 -10.77 2.73
CA PRO A 32 27.63 -10.07 1.66
C PRO A 32 26.70 -9.27 0.76
N ARG A 33 27.13 -8.08 0.32
CA ARG A 33 26.30 -7.18 -0.50
C ARG A 33 25.77 -7.85 -1.77
N MET A 34 26.60 -8.68 -2.43
CA MET A 34 26.19 -9.43 -3.62
C MET A 34 24.99 -10.35 -3.34
N ILE A 35 25.01 -11.06 -2.21
CA ILE A 35 23.92 -11.95 -1.82
C ILE A 35 22.68 -11.14 -1.44
N GLN A 36 22.84 -10.03 -0.72
CA GLN A 36 21.71 -9.14 -0.41
C GLN A 36 21.03 -8.62 -1.69
N ASN A 37 21.82 -8.24 -2.71
CA ASN A 37 21.30 -7.78 -4.00
C ASN A 37 20.56 -8.90 -4.76
N GLN A 38 21.12 -10.12 -4.78
CA GLN A 38 20.47 -11.26 -5.43
C GLN A 38 19.16 -11.65 -4.75
N LEU A 39 19.14 -11.69 -3.41
CA LEU A 39 17.92 -11.95 -2.64
C LEU A 39 16.89 -10.84 -2.83
N GLY A 40 17.32 -9.58 -2.82
CA GLY A 40 16.47 -8.42 -3.11
C GLY A 40 15.82 -8.54 -4.48
N HIS A 41 16.60 -8.84 -5.52
CA HIS A 41 16.09 -9.02 -6.87
C HIS A 41 15.08 -10.17 -7.00
N GLN A 42 15.35 -11.33 -6.37
CA GLN A 42 14.41 -12.45 -6.38
C GLN A 42 13.09 -12.11 -5.67
N LEU A 43 13.16 -11.34 -4.58
CA LEU A 43 11.97 -10.87 -3.88
C LEU A 43 11.17 -9.88 -4.73
N GLU A 44 11.83 -8.96 -5.45
CA GLU A 44 11.18 -8.06 -6.39
C GLU A 44 10.43 -8.83 -7.47
N LEU A 45 11.06 -9.83 -8.11
CA LEU A 45 10.42 -10.68 -9.10
C LEU A 45 9.20 -11.44 -8.53
N HIS A 46 9.32 -11.92 -7.29
CA HIS A 46 8.21 -12.58 -6.61
C HIS A 46 7.07 -11.60 -6.32
N MET A 47 7.38 -10.39 -5.85
CA MET A 47 6.41 -9.33 -5.59
C MET A 47 5.69 -8.92 -6.88
N MET A 48 6.41 -8.76 -8.01
CA MET A 48 5.81 -8.50 -9.32
C MET A 48 4.83 -9.61 -9.74
N THR A 49 5.21 -10.87 -9.49
CA THR A 49 4.36 -12.03 -9.80
C THR A 49 3.08 -12.02 -8.96
N LEU A 50 3.19 -11.71 -7.66
CA LEU A 50 2.05 -11.58 -6.77
C LEU A 50 1.15 -10.41 -7.15
N ASP A 51 1.71 -9.24 -7.43
CA ASP A 51 0.94 -8.05 -7.84
C ASP A 51 0.17 -8.35 -9.13
N LYS A 52 0.79 -8.98 -10.13
CA LYS A 52 0.11 -9.42 -11.36
C LYS A 52 -1.06 -10.38 -11.08
N LYS A 53 -0.90 -11.33 -10.14
CA LYS A 53 -1.97 -12.25 -9.74
C LYS A 53 -3.13 -11.51 -9.06
N ILE A 54 -2.82 -10.59 -8.15
CA ILE A 54 -3.82 -9.77 -7.45
C ILE A 54 -4.59 -8.90 -8.44
N LEU A 55 -3.89 -8.19 -9.34
CA LEU A 55 -4.49 -7.34 -10.36
C LEU A 55 -5.39 -8.14 -11.31
N LYS A 56 -4.94 -9.31 -11.77
CA LYS A 56 -5.76 -10.20 -12.60
C LYS A 56 -7.01 -10.69 -11.86
N GLY A 57 -6.88 -10.98 -10.56
CA GLY A 57 -8.00 -11.32 -9.69
C GLY A 57 -9.01 -10.16 -9.61
N ILE A 58 -8.55 -8.96 -9.25
CA ILE A 58 -9.37 -7.75 -9.17
C ILE A 58 -10.06 -7.46 -10.50
N GLN A 59 -9.35 -7.55 -11.62
CA GLN A 59 -9.94 -7.36 -12.94
C GLN A 59 -11.03 -8.39 -13.24
N GLY A 60 -10.84 -9.65 -12.83
CA GLY A 60 -11.86 -10.69 -12.92
C GLY A 60 -13.09 -10.36 -12.08
N MET A 61 -12.90 -9.94 -10.83
CA MET A 61 -13.99 -9.56 -9.93
C MET A 61 -14.74 -8.31 -10.40
N MET A 62 -14.05 -7.35 -11.03
CA MET A 62 -14.65 -6.15 -11.65
C MET A 62 -15.64 -6.47 -12.79
N ARG A 63 -15.57 -7.66 -13.39
CA ARG A 63 -16.53 -8.08 -14.43
C ARG A 63 -17.86 -8.56 -13.84
N ASP A 64 -17.85 -9.05 -12.61
CA ASP A 64 -19.07 -9.49 -11.93
C ASP A 64 -19.58 -8.39 -10.98
N ARG A 65 -20.73 -7.80 -11.35
CA ARG A 65 -21.37 -6.76 -10.53
C ARG A 65 -21.75 -7.24 -9.13
N LYS A 66 -21.89 -8.54 -8.88
CA LYS A 66 -22.22 -9.09 -7.56
C LYS A 66 -21.02 -9.09 -6.61
N GLN A 67 -19.79 -9.07 -7.15
CA GLN A 67 -18.57 -9.12 -6.35
C GLN A 67 -18.00 -7.74 -5.99
N TRP A 68 -18.78 -6.68 -6.19
CA TRP A 68 -18.35 -5.32 -5.91
C TRP A 68 -17.82 -5.18 -4.47
N ALA A 69 -18.46 -5.81 -3.47
CA ALA A 69 -18.08 -5.66 -2.07
C ALA A 69 -16.70 -6.27 -1.79
N VAL A 70 -16.48 -7.50 -2.25
CA VAL A 70 -15.18 -8.17 -2.16
C VAL A 70 -14.12 -7.37 -2.90
N THR A 71 -14.47 -6.79 -4.04
CA THR A 71 -13.50 -6.01 -4.81
C THR A 71 -13.20 -4.66 -4.19
N THR A 72 -14.17 -3.99 -3.57
CA THR A 72 -13.93 -2.75 -2.79
C THR A 72 -12.91 -3.03 -1.69
N ILE A 73 -13.03 -4.16 -1.00
CA ILE A 73 -12.09 -4.56 0.07
C ILE A 73 -10.72 -4.84 -0.52
N ALA A 74 -10.65 -5.70 -1.54
CA ALA A 74 -9.40 -6.07 -2.18
C ALA A 74 -8.66 -4.83 -2.71
N LEU A 75 -9.40 -3.89 -3.31
CA LEU A 75 -8.84 -2.67 -3.84
C LEU A 75 -8.40 -1.71 -2.72
N ALA A 76 -9.18 -1.57 -1.66
CA ALA A 76 -8.79 -0.75 -0.51
C ALA A 76 -7.48 -1.25 0.12
N ILE A 77 -7.34 -2.57 0.30
CA ILE A 77 -6.11 -3.19 0.82
C ILE A 77 -4.94 -2.98 -0.14
N LEU A 78 -5.15 -3.18 -1.44
CA LEU A 78 -4.11 -3.00 -2.46
C LEU A 78 -3.62 -1.55 -2.50
N LEU A 79 -4.55 -0.58 -2.57
CA LEU A 79 -4.23 0.85 -2.57
C LEU A 79 -3.52 1.25 -1.28
N HIS A 80 -3.96 0.75 -0.12
CA HIS A 80 -3.33 1.05 1.16
C HIS A 80 -1.91 0.47 1.26
N THR A 81 -1.70 -0.75 0.74
CA THR A 81 -0.37 -1.36 0.70
C THR A 81 0.60 -0.56 -0.16
N ARG A 82 0.15 -0.08 -1.33
CA ARG A 82 0.94 0.77 -2.22
C ARG A 82 1.23 2.14 -1.64
N GLU A 83 0.26 2.70 -0.92
CA GLU A 83 0.42 3.94 -0.17
C GLU A 83 1.49 3.83 0.92
N LEU A 84 1.51 2.75 1.70
CA LEU A 84 2.58 2.51 2.67
C LEU A 84 3.95 2.35 2.00
N ASP A 85 4.00 1.77 0.80
CA ASP A 85 5.24 1.67 0.03
C ASP A 85 5.71 3.04 -0.49
N ILE A 86 4.79 3.86 -1.01
CA ILE A 86 5.07 5.26 -1.39
C ILE A 86 5.65 6.02 -0.19
N GLY A 87 5.06 5.90 1.00
CA GLY A 87 5.57 6.55 2.21
C GLY A 87 6.99 6.12 2.56
N ARG A 88 7.31 4.83 2.39
CA ARG A 88 8.70 4.35 2.58
C ARG A 88 9.67 4.96 1.58
N ASN A 89 9.25 5.11 0.33
CA ASN A 89 10.08 5.70 -0.72
C ASN A 89 10.21 7.23 -0.57
N LEU A 90 9.22 7.89 0.06
CA LEU A 90 9.24 9.33 0.29
C LEU A 90 10.42 9.76 1.18
N TYR A 91 10.76 8.97 2.21
CA TYR A 91 11.97 9.17 3.00
C TYR A 91 13.21 9.28 2.12
N TRP A 92 13.43 8.28 1.25
CA TRP A 92 14.59 8.23 0.36
C TRP A 92 14.57 9.28 -0.75
N SER A 93 13.40 9.83 -1.07
CA SER A 93 13.26 10.95 -2.01
C SER A 93 13.69 12.29 -1.41
N ARG A 94 13.54 12.45 -0.08
CA ARG A 94 13.83 13.70 0.64
C ARG A 94 15.27 13.82 1.10
N TYR A 95 15.85 12.72 1.56
CA TYR A 95 17.17 12.72 2.16
C TYR A 95 18.25 12.30 1.18
N ALA A 96 19.40 12.97 1.26
CA ALA A 96 20.60 12.50 0.59
C ALA A 96 21.01 11.14 1.16
N ASP A 97 21.50 10.25 0.31
CA ASP A 97 22.03 8.95 0.69
C ASP A 97 23.56 8.93 0.49
N PRO A 98 24.32 9.65 1.33
CA PRO A 98 25.78 9.77 1.16
C PRO A 98 26.49 8.42 1.36
N ALA A 99 25.86 7.49 2.07
CA ALA A 99 26.40 6.16 2.35
C ALA A 99 25.99 5.09 1.31
N GLY A 100 25.14 5.43 0.34
CA GLY A 100 24.69 4.50 -0.71
C GLY A 100 23.89 3.31 -0.17
N PHE A 101 23.06 3.54 0.85
CA PHE A 101 22.13 2.53 1.40
C PHE A 101 20.96 2.22 0.48
N TRP A 102 20.63 3.12 -0.44
CA TRP A 102 19.64 2.88 -1.48
C TRP A 102 20.21 1.88 -2.49
N ILE A 103 19.63 0.69 -2.50
CA ILE A 103 20.10 -0.45 -3.32
C ILE A 103 19.25 -0.67 -4.58
N HIS A 104 18.13 0.02 -4.72
CA HIS A 104 17.22 -0.18 -5.84
C HIS A 104 17.72 0.55 -7.10
N PRO A 105 17.63 -0.04 -8.31
CA PRO A 105 18.17 0.55 -9.54
C PRO A 105 17.48 1.86 -9.95
N SER A 106 16.18 1.98 -9.72
CA SER A 106 15.41 3.22 -9.95
C SER A 106 15.53 4.18 -8.77
N LYS A 107 15.49 5.49 -9.07
CA LYS A 107 15.41 6.53 -8.03
C LYS A 107 14.06 6.47 -7.30
N PRO A 108 14.00 6.81 -5.99
CA PRO A 108 12.76 6.80 -5.21
C PRO A 108 11.63 7.61 -5.84
N LYS A 109 11.94 8.78 -6.42
CA LYS A 109 10.94 9.65 -7.10
C LYS A 109 10.19 8.93 -8.22
N PHE A 110 10.91 8.20 -9.07
CA PHE A 110 10.28 7.45 -10.17
C PHE A 110 9.37 6.33 -9.65
N LEU A 111 9.76 5.65 -8.57
CA LEU A 111 8.94 4.62 -7.94
C LEU A 111 7.65 5.20 -7.33
N ILE A 112 7.75 6.38 -6.70
CA ILE A 112 6.60 7.10 -6.15
C ILE A 112 5.64 7.50 -7.28
N GLU A 113 6.16 8.07 -8.38
CA GLU A 113 5.37 8.46 -9.54
C GLU A 113 4.66 7.26 -10.17
N GLU A 114 5.38 6.16 -10.44
CA GLU A 114 4.83 4.94 -11.01
C GLU A 114 3.73 4.34 -10.13
N ALA A 115 3.98 4.23 -8.82
CA ALA A 115 2.99 3.74 -7.87
C ALA A 115 1.75 4.64 -7.82
N THR A 116 1.93 5.97 -7.87
CA THR A 116 0.83 6.94 -7.89
C THR A 116 -0.02 6.81 -9.15
N ILE A 117 0.60 6.71 -10.33
CA ILE A 117 -0.09 6.48 -11.61
C ILE A 117 -0.88 5.18 -11.56
N SER A 118 -0.28 4.11 -11.02
CA SER A 118 -0.93 2.81 -10.89
C SER A 118 -2.15 2.87 -9.95
N CYS A 119 -2.03 3.57 -8.82
CA CYS A 119 -3.15 3.83 -7.91
C CYS A 119 -4.27 4.64 -8.59
N ASN A 120 -3.92 5.68 -9.36
CA ASN A 120 -4.89 6.48 -10.11
C ASN A 120 -5.63 5.65 -11.16
N SER A 121 -4.92 4.81 -11.92
CA SER A 121 -5.53 3.88 -12.87
C SER A 121 -6.54 2.95 -12.18
N LEU A 122 -6.16 2.36 -11.05
CA LEU A 122 -7.04 1.49 -10.25
C LEU A 122 -8.28 2.21 -9.73
N LEU A 123 -8.12 3.42 -9.19
CA LEU A 123 -9.22 4.25 -8.71
C LEU A 123 -10.18 4.62 -9.86
N SER A 124 -9.64 5.01 -11.01
CA SER A 124 -10.42 5.30 -12.23
C SER A 124 -11.24 4.09 -12.68
N HIS A 125 -10.62 2.92 -12.80
CA HIS A 125 -11.31 1.70 -13.21
C HIS A 125 -12.42 1.32 -12.24
N TYR A 126 -12.15 1.36 -10.94
CA TYR A 126 -13.17 1.10 -9.92
C TYR A 126 -14.35 2.07 -10.03
N ARG A 127 -14.06 3.36 -10.23
CA ARG A 127 -15.08 4.40 -10.40
C ARG A 127 -15.93 4.18 -11.64
N CYS A 128 -15.33 3.80 -12.77
CA CYS A 128 -16.06 3.48 -13.99
C CYS A 128 -16.99 2.27 -13.81
N VAL A 129 -16.59 1.27 -13.03
CA VAL A 129 -17.35 0.02 -12.88
C VAL A 129 -18.46 0.14 -11.82
N TRP A 130 -18.18 0.74 -10.66
CA TRP A 130 -19.11 0.76 -9.51
C TRP A 130 -19.43 2.15 -8.94
N GLY A 131 -18.70 3.19 -9.35
CA GLY A 131 -18.87 4.53 -8.82
C GLY A 131 -18.73 4.59 -7.29
N LEU A 132 -19.65 5.29 -6.64
CA LEU A 132 -19.81 5.33 -5.18
C LEU A 132 -21.07 4.61 -4.69
N THR A 133 -21.83 4.01 -5.61
CA THR A 133 -23.14 3.42 -5.34
C THR A 133 -23.15 2.55 -4.08
N PRO A 134 -22.15 1.69 -3.83
CA PRO A 134 -22.24 0.81 -2.68
C PRO A 134 -22.10 1.51 -1.31
N LEU A 135 -21.47 2.69 -1.28
CA LEU A 135 -21.32 3.51 -0.07
C LEU A 135 -22.46 4.52 0.07
N SER A 136 -23.16 4.85 -1.01
CA SER A 136 -24.30 5.77 -0.97
C SER A 136 -25.65 5.08 -0.70
N LEU A 137 -25.72 3.75 -0.83
CA LEU A 137 -26.95 3.00 -0.58
C LEU A 137 -27.29 2.89 0.91
N ASN A 138 -28.57 2.94 1.22
CA ASN A 138 -29.07 2.60 2.55
C ASN A 138 -29.20 1.07 2.68
N TRP A 139 -28.27 0.47 3.43
CA TRP A 139 -28.19 -0.97 3.65
C TRP A 139 -29.20 -1.53 4.66
N SER A 140 -30.04 -0.68 5.26
CA SER A 140 -31.19 -1.17 6.05
C SER A 140 -32.36 -1.61 5.16
N LEU A 141 -32.44 -1.10 3.92
CA LEU A 141 -33.52 -1.40 2.97
C LEU A 141 -33.35 -2.78 2.32
N GLN A 142 -34.46 -3.50 2.14
CA GLN A 142 -34.47 -4.84 1.55
C GLN A 142 -33.85 -4.87 0.15
N LYS A 143 -34.20 -3.89 -0.70
CA LYS A 143 -33.64 -3.74 -2.05
C LYS A 143 -32.10 -3.71 -2.07
N SER A 144 -31.47 -3.07 -1.09
CA SER A 144 -30.00 -3.01 -0.98
C SER A 144 -29.45 -4.34 -0.51
N LYS A 145 -30.09 -4.98 0.47
CA LYS A 145 -29.70 -6.30 0.99
C LYS A 145 -29.78 -7.38 -0.09
N ASP A 146 -30.78 -7.31 -0.97
CA ASP A 146 -30.94 -8.24 -2.09
C ASP A 146 -29.75 -8.19 -3.08
N MET A 147 -29.06 -7.04 -3.19
CA MET A 147 -27.86 -6.91 -4.04
C MET A 147 -26.67 -7.75 -3.57
N VAL A 148 -26.69 -8.17 -2.30
CA VAL A 148 -25.69 -9.07 -1.69
C VAL A 148 -26.35 -10.37 -1.21
N ALA A 149 -27.45 -10.78 -1.85
CA ALA A 149 -28.18 -12.00 -1.52
C ALA A 149 -28.55 -12.12 -0.03
N ASN A 150 -28.83 -11.00 0.63
CA ASN A 150 -29.11 -10.91 2.06
C ASN A 150 -28.00 -11.48 2.97
N GLU A 151 -26.75 -11.52 2.49
CA GLU A 151 -25.63 -12.01 3.29
C GLU A 151 -25.33 -11.05 4.46
N GLU A 152 -25.62 -11.50 5.68
CA GLU A 152 -25.52 -10.65 6.88
C GLU A 152 -24.10 -10.10 7.12
N ARG A 153 -23.07 -10.90 6.81
CA ARG A 153 -21.66 -10.48 6.94
C ARG A 153 -21.33 -9.34 6.00
N ALA A 154 -21.74 -9.43 4.73
CA ALA A 154 -21.55 -8.39 3.75
C ALA A 154 -22.28 -7.10 4.16
N ILE A 155 -23.56 -7.20 4.58
CA ILE A 155 -24.36 -6.05 5.01
C ILE A 155 -23.72 -5.34 6.22
N LYS A 156 -23.38 -6.08 7.28
CA LYS A 156 -22.73 -5.52 8.48
C LYS A 156 -21.39 -4.89 8.14
N PHE A 157 -20.61 -5.53 7.26
CA PHE A 157 -19.33 -5.00 6.82
C PHE A 157 -19.50 -3.64 6.13
N ILE A 158 -20.44 -3.52 5.19
CA ILE A 158 -20.64 -2.28 4.44
C ILE A 158 -21.14 -1.15 5.35
N GLN A 159 -22.04 -1.44 6.28
CA GLN A 159 -22.49 -0.46 7.27
C GLN A 159 -21.33 0.01 8.17
N ARG A 160 -20.44 -0.90 8.58
CA ARG A 160 -19.22 -0.54 9.33
C ARG A 160 -18.27 0.30 8.49
N LEU A 161 -18.09 -0.06 7.21
CA LEU A 161 -17.27 0.71 6.28
C LEU A 161 -17.83 2.12 6.08
N GLN A 162 -19.15 2.28 5.90
CA GLN A 162 -19.79 3.59 5.79
C GLN A 162 -19.53 4.45 7.04
N LYS A 163 -19.72 3.90 8.24
CA LYS A 163 -19.42 4.61 9.50
C LYS A 163 -17.94 4.97 9.63
N TYR A 164 -17.06 4.05 9.22
CA TYR A 164 -15.62 4.28 9.25
C TYR A 164 -15.21 5.42 8.31
N VAL A 165 -15.72 5.41 7.07
CA VAL A 165 -15.51 6.46 6.07
C VAL A 165 -16.05 7.80 6.57
N GLN A 166 -17.25 7.82 7.16
CA GLN A 166 -17.81 9.05 7.73
C GLN A 166 -16.89 9.65 8.79
N ARG A 167 -16.42 8.82 9.74
CA ARG A 167 -15.47 9.23 10.78
C ARG A 167 -14.15 9.74 10.20
N LEU A 168 -13.64 9.10 9.15
CA LEU A 168 -12.43 9.58 8.45
C LEU A 168 -12.67 10.97 7.83
N GLY A 169 -13.84 11.20 7.24
CA GLY A 169 -14.25 12.49 6.70
C GLY A 169 -14.30 13.59 7.76
N GLU A 170 -14.91 13.31 8.91
CA GLU A 170 -14.97 14.22 10.06
C GLU A 170 -13.57 14.60 10.59
N SER A 171 -12.62 13.66 10.51
CA SER A 171 -11.22 13.89 10.90
C SER A 171 -10.32 14.48 9.80
N TYR A 172 -10.88 14.88 8.64
CA TYR A 172 -10.15 15.38 7.48
C TYR A 172 -9.05 14.44 6.95
N LYS A 173 -9.18 13.12 7.20
CA LYS A 173 -8.20 12.11 6.79
C LYS A 173 -8.45 11.57 5.38
N ILE A 174 -9.54 11.94 4.71
CA ILE A 174 -9.82 11.49 3.34
C ILE A 174 -9.06 12.33 2.33
N GLY A 175 -8.16 11.71 1.57
CA GLY A 175 -7.40 12.38 0.50
C GLY A 175 -6.47 13.49 0.99
N HIS A 176 -6.02 13.41 2.25
CA HIS A 176 -5.09 14.39 2.82
C HIS A 176 -3.72 14.30 2.13
N GLU A 177 -3.10 15.44 1.80
CA GLU A 177 -1.82 15.45 1.08
C GLU A 177 -0.69 14.89 1.95
N ALA A 178 -0.29 13.65 1.67
CA ALA A 178 0.80 12.96 2.35
C ALA A 178 2.13 13.72 2.29
N GLY A 179 2.38 14.47 1.21
CA GLY A 179 3.59 15.27 1.05
C GLY A 179 3.79 16.30 2.17
N ASN A 180 2.73 17.04 2.53
CA ASN A 180 2.83 18.09 3.54
C ASN A 180 2.73 17.57 4.98
N MET A 181 2.21 16.36 5.20
CA MET A 181 1.93 15.81 6.52
C MET A 181 2.87 14.65 6.93
N TYR A 182 3.72 14.16 6.01
CA TYR A 182 4.65 13.09 6.30
C TYR A 182 5.59 13.46 7.45
N ARG A 183 5.70 12.53 8.41
CA ARG A 183 6.59 12.62 9.57
C ARG A 183 7.49 11.39 9.58
N ASP A 184 8.79 11.63 9.74
CA ASP A 184 9.75 10.53 9.77
C ASP A 184 9.48 9.56 10.91
N GLY A 185 9.45 8.27 10.59
CA GLY A 185 9.22 7.21 11.56
C GLY A 185 7.76 7.06 12.00
N ASP A 186 6.84 7.89 11.50
CA ASP A 186 5.40 7.78 11.75
C ASP A 186 4.71 7.11 10.54
N PRO A 187 4.38 5.81 10.62
CA PRO A 187 3.70 5.11 9.53
C PRO A 187 2.29 5.63 9.26
N ASP A 188 1.67 6.31 10.23
CA ASP A 188 0.32 6.87 10.08
C ASP A 188 0.33 8.19 9.30
N SER A 189 1.51 8.79 9.06
CA SER A 189 1.65 10.10 8.40
C SER A 189 1.35 10.10 6.90
N VAL A 190 1.26 8.92 6.27
CA VAL A 190 0.81 8.72 4.88
C VAL A 190 -0.41 7.80 4.78
N GLY A 191 -0.90 7.28 5.91
CA GLY A 191 -1.94 6.27 5.92
C GLY A 191 -3.30 6.89 5.60
N PHE A 192 -4.01 6.34 4.62
CA PHE A 192 -5.33 6.81 4.16
C PHE A 192 -5.32 8.10 3.32
N THR A 193 -4.22 8.53 2.72
CA THR A 193 -4.20 9.52 1.64
C THR A 193 -4.85 8.99 0.36
N ILE A 194 -4.26 8.00 -0.29
CA ILE A 194 -4.66 7.44 -1.59
C ILE A 194 -5.80 6.43 -1.40
N SER A 195 -5.66 5.52 -0.43
CA SER A 195 -6.62 4.43 -0.23
C SER A 195 -8.01 4.94 0.14
N SER A 196 -8.10 6.09 0.81
CA SER A 196 -9.37 6.73 1.14
C SER A 196 -10.05 7.42 -0.05
N LEU A 197 -9.33 7.73 -1.13
CA LEU A 197 -9.91 8.33 -2.35
C LEU A 197 -10.92 7.39 -3.01
N LEU A 198 -10.83 6.08 -2.73
CA LEU A 198 -11.85 5.09 -3.06
C LEU A 198 -13.24 5.47 -2.56
N PHE A 199 -13.31 6.30 -1.52
CA PHE A 199 -14.53 6.70 -0.84
C PHE A 199 -14.95 8.15 -1.13
N LYS A 200 -14.15 8.93 -1.87
CA LYS A 200 -14.41 10.35 -2.14
C LYS A 200 -15.20 10.58 -3.43
N LYS A 201 -16.21 11.45 -3.39
CA LYS A 201 -17.10 11.75 -4.52
C LYS A 201 -16.44 12.62 -5.58
N ASP A 202 -15.68 13.62 -5.14
CA ASP A 202 -15.05 14.62 -6.00
C ASP A 202 -13.53 14.53 -5.88
N ASN A 203 -12.82 14.57 -7.03
CA ASN A 203 -11.36 14.36 -7.15
C ASN A 203 -10.87 13.02 -6.57
N TYR A 204 -10.89 11.97 -7.40
CA TYR A 204 -10.38 10.63 -7.09
C TYR A 204 -8.94 10.41 -7.55
N GLU A 205 -8.30 11.43 -8.11
CA GLU A 205 -6.89 11.40 -8.45
C GLU A 205 -6.05 11.66 -7.21
N ALA A 206 -5.16 10.73 -6.88
CA ALA A 206 -4.03 11.01 -6.03
C ALA A 206 -3.14 12.02 -6.76
N LYS A 207 -3.19 13.27 -6.30
CA LYS A 207 -2.16 14.26 -6.62
C LYS A 207 -0.86 13.74 -6.04
N GLY A 208 0.22 13.81 -6.82
CA GLY A 208 1.52 13.23 -6.45
C GLY A 208 1.87 13.49 -4.99
N VAL A 209 2.39 12.45 -4.32
CA VAL A 209 2.93 12.56 -2.96
C VAL A 209 4.28 13.28 -3.06
N CYS A 210 4.24 14.58 -3.33
CA CYS A 210 5.40 15.47 -3.39
C CYS A 210 5.64 16.10 -2.02
#